data_AF-A0A523RP39-F1
#
_entry.id   AF-A0A523RP39-F1
#
_cell.length_a   1.000
_cell.length_b   1.000
_cell.length_c   1.000
_cell.angle_alpha   90.00
_cell.angle_beta   90.00
_cell.angle_gamma   90.00
#
_symmetry.space_group_name_H-M   'P 1'
#
loop_
_entity.id
_entity.type
_entity.pdbx_description
1 polymer ?
#
loop_
_entity_poly.entity_id
_entity_poly.type
_entity_poly.pdbx_seq_one_letter_code
_entity_poly.pdbx_strand_id
1 'polypeptide(L)'
;MPGKIKKEDKIKKNGGVMSRVGEKFYKEVERIKDARLKNGKSKDRVATEKVTNLMIRHEDWKNIATRIIEASEEEVERYGKE
;
A
#
# COMPACT_ATOMS: atom_id res chain seq x y z
N MET A 1 40.41 -3.36 -27.71
CA MET A 1 39.04 -3.93 -27.56
C MET A 1 39.20 -5.34 -27.02
N PRO A 2 38.49 -5.69 -25.95
CA PRO A 2 37.26 -6.47 -26.10
C PRO A 2 36.08 -5.84 -25.35
N GLY A 3 34.90 -6.02 -25.92
CA GLY A 3 33.70 -5.23 -25.66
C GLY A 3 33.12 -5.39 -24.25
N LYS A 4 32.76 -4.25 -23.66
CA LYS A 4 31.83 -4.20 -22.53
C LYS A 4 30.47 -4.64 -23.06
N ILE A 5 30.09 -5.87 -22.74
CA ILE A 5 28.72 -6.36 -22.89
C ILE A 5 27.84 -5.49 -22.00
N LYS A 6 27.18 -4.49 -22.58
CA LYS A 6 26.01 -3.85 -21.97
C LYS A 6 24.90 -4.90 -22.00
N LYS A 7 24.78 -5.69 -20.94
CA LYS A 7 23.49 -6.34 -20.65
C LYS A 7 22.56 -5.22 -20.23
N GLU A 8 21.91 -4.62 -21.22
CA GLU A 8 20.59 -4.04 -21.01
C GLU A 8 19.67 -5.19 -20.65
N ASP A 9 19.70 -5.59 -19.38
CA ASP A 9 18.60 -6.35 -18.81
C ASP A 9 17.40 -5.40 -18.88
N LYS A 10 16.63 -5.51 -19.97
CA LYS A 10 15.27 -4.99 -20.05
C LYS A 10 14.54 -5.63 -18.88
N ILE A 11 14.49 -4.93 -17.75
CA ILE A 11 13.68 -5.29 -16.59
C ILE A 11 12.25 -5.34 -17.11
N LYS A 12 11.78 -6.55 -17.43
CA LYS A 12 10.37 -6.82 -17.66
C LYS A 12 9.69 -6.36 -16.37
N LYS A 13 8.93 -5.25 -16.45
CA LYS A 13 8.04 -4.79 -15.38
C LYS A 13 6.90 -5.80 -15.27
N ASN A 14 7.20 -7.00 -14.80
CA ASN A 14 6.18 -7.90 -14.28
C ASN A 14 5.73 -7.26 -12.97
N GLY A 15 4.68 -6.43 -13.04
CA GLY A 15 4.04 -5.87 -11.85
C GLY A 15 3.56 -7.02 -10.97
N GLY A 16 4.40 -7.45 -10.03
CA GLY A 16 4.11 -8.55 -9.12
C GLY A 16 2.93 -8.23 -8.21
N VAL A 17 2.50 -9.21 -7.42
CA VAL A 17 1.45 -9.03 -6.39
C VAL A 17 1.71 -7.78 -5.55
N MET A 18 2.96 -7.53 -5.17
CA MET A 18 3.37 -6.33 -4.42
C MET A 18 3.09 -5.01 -5.14
N SER A 19 3.19 -4.96 -6.47
CA SER A 19 2.85 -3.77 -7.25
C SER A 19 1.33 -3.52 -7.23
N ARG A 20 0.54 -4.58 -7.40
CA ARG A 20 -0.93 -4.49 -7.39
C ARG A 20 -1.48 -4.13 -6.01
N VAL A 21 -0.92 -4.74 -4.96
CA VAL A 21 -1.23 -4.40 -3.56
C VAL A 21 -0.83 -2.95 -3.28
N GLY A 22 0.36 -2.53 -3.72
CA GLY A 22 0.83 -1.15 -3.61
C GLY A 22 -0.10 -0.14 -4.28
N GLU A 23 -0.62 -0.44 -5.48
CA GLU A 23 -1.58 0.42 -6.18
C GLU A 23 -2.94 0.51 -5.46
N LYS A 24 -3.50 -0.62 -5.00
CA LYS A 24 -4.77 -0.64 -4.25
C LYS A 24 -4.62 0.17 -2.95
N PHE A 25 -3.55 -0.07 -2.20
CA PHE A 25 -3.26 0.67 -0.97
C PHE A 25 -3.05 2.17 -1.21
N TYR A 26 -2.29 2.53 -2.25
CA TYR A 26 -2.06 3.93 -2.60
C TYR A 26 -3.36 4.67 -2.91
N LYS A 27 -4.26 4.07 -3.71
CA LYS A 27 -5.58 4.67 -4.02
C LYS A 27 -6.40 4.93 -2.76
N GLU A 28 -6.35 4.03 -1.79
CA GLU A 28 -7.06 4.20 -0.53
C GLU A 28 -6.46 5.34 0.31
N VAL A 29 -5.13 5.46 0.34
CA VAL A 29 -4.46 6.60 0.99
C VAL A 29 -4.84 7.92 0.32
N GLU A 30 -4.90 7.99 -1.02
CA GLU A 30 -5.36 9.20 -1.73
C GLU A 30 -6.81 9.55 -1.38
N ARG A 31 -7.71 8.56 -1.33
CA ARG A 31 -9.11 8.76 -0.91
C ARG A 31 -9.20 9.38 0.50
N ILE A 32 -8.38 8.89 1.44
CA ILE A 32 -8.29 9.44 2.81
C ILE A 32 -7.75 10.87 2.79
N LYS A 33 -6.71 11.14 2.00
CA LYS A 33 -6.11 12.48 1.86
C LYS A 33 -7.14 13.49 1.36
N ASP A 34 -7.89 13.15 0.31
CA ASP A 34 -8.93 13.99 -0.25
C ASP A 34 -10.04 14.28 0.77
N ALA A 35 -10.46 13.28 1.54
CA ALA A 35 -11.43 13.48 2.62
C ALA A 35 -10.90 14.42 3.70
N ARG A 36 -9.62 14.30 4.09
CA ARG A 36 -8.99 15.20 5.08
C ARG A 36 -8.86 16.63 4.55
N LEU A 37 -8.54 16.82 3.28
CA LEU A 37 -8.51 18.14 2.64
C LEU A 37 -9.89 18.78 2.63
N LYS A 38 -10.94 18.02 2.27
CA LYS A 38 -12.34 18.49 2.34
C LYS A 38 -12.75 18.89 3.76
N ASN A 39 -12.20 18.23 4.78
CA ASN A 39 -12.39 18.55 6.19
C ASN A 39 -11.47 19.67 6.71
N GLY A 40 -10.88 20.48 5.81
CA GLY A 40 -10.10 21.67 6.16
C GLY A 40 -8.71 21.40 6.72
N LYS A 41 -8.14 20.20 6.52
CA LYS A 41 -6.73 19.94 6.91
C LYS A 41 -5.78 20.53 5.88
N SER A 42 -4.64 21.04 6.34
CA SER A 42 -3.61 21.61 5.45
C SER A 42 -2.91 20.53 4.62
N LYS A 43 -2.41 20.91 3.43
CA LYS A 43 -1.67 20.02 2.52
C LYS A 43 -0.48 19.31 3.20
N ASP A 44 0.24 20.03 4.06
CA ASP A 44 1.35 19.46 4.84
C ASP A 44 0.89 18.33 5.78
N ARG A 45 -0.33 18.39 6.32
CA ARG A 45 -0.89 17.39 7.25
C ARG A 45 -1.55 16.20 6.56
N VAL A 46 -1.53 16.15 5.23
CA VAL A 46 -2.07 15.06 4.41
C VAL A 46 -1.02 14.42 3.52
N ALA A 47 0.27 14.61 3.81
CA ALA A 47 1.33 13.86 3.12
C ALA A 47 1.09 12.34 3.27
N THR A 48 1.32 11.58 2.20
CA THR A 48 1.10 10.12 2.15
C THR A 48 1.77 9.41 3.32
N GLU A 49 3.04 9.75 3.61
CA GLU A 49 3.78 9.22 4.77
C GLU A 49 3.06 9.48 6.10
N LYS A 50 2.58 10.71 6.32
CA LYS A 50 1.89 11.10 7.57
C LYS A 50 0.56 10.37 7.73
N VAL A 51 -0.19 10.18 6.64
CA VAL A 51 -1.44 9.43 6.66
C VAL A 51 -1.19 7.94 6.92
N THR A 52 -0.18 7.35 6.26
CA THR A 52 0.22 5.95 6.51
C THR A 52 0.69 5.74 7.94
N ASN A 53 1.54 6.64 8.47
CA ASN A 53 1.99 6.58 9.85
C ASN A 53 0.83 6.75 10.83
N LEU A 54 -0.15 7.60 10.53
CA LEU A 54 -1.36 7.75 11.34
C LEU A 54 -2.16 6.45 11.38
N MET A 55 -2.32 5.75 10.26
CA MET A 55 -3.03 4.47 10.21
C MET A 55 -2.34 3.40 11.06
N ILE A 56 -1.04 3.20 10.87
CA ILE A 56 -0.28 2.14 11.56
C ILE A 56 -0.18 2.40 13.07
N ARG A 57 -0.16 3.68 13.48
CA ARG A 57 -0.10 4.07 14.90
C ARG A 57 -1.48 4.23 15.54
N HIS A 58 -2.56 4.06 14.78
CA HIS A 58 -3.91 4.15 15.31
C HIS A 58 -4.16 3.04 16.33
N GLU A 59 -4.95 3.30 17.37
CA GLU A 59 -5.25 2.31 18.41
C GLU A 59 -5.93 1.06 17.83
N ASP A 60 -6.83 1.25 16.87
CA ASP A 60 -7.50 0.16 16.16
C ASP A 60 -6.58 -0.70 15.31
N TRP A 61 -5.38 -0.22 14.94
CA TRP A 61 -4.44 -1.01 14.14
C TRP A 61 -4.08 -2.32 14.84
N LYS A 62 -3.94 -2.29 16.17
CA LYS A 62 -3.67 -3.50 16.96
C LYS A 62 -4.81 -4.51 16.80
N ASN A 63 -6.06 -4.06 16.91
CA ASN A 63 -7.22 -4.92 16.77
C ASN A 63 -7.36 -5.48 15.35
N ILE A 64 -7.11 -4.64 14.33
CA ILE A 64 -7.10 -5.07 12.93
C ILE A 64 -6.02 -6.13 12.70
N ALA A 65 -4.80 -5.90 13.18
CA ALA A 65 -3.69 -6.83 13.04
C ALA A 65 -4.00 -8.18 13.72
N THR A 66 -4.51 -8.16 14.95
CA THR A 66 -4.90 -9.38 15.67
C THR A 66 -5.96 -10.16 14.88
N ARG A 67 -7.01 -9.50 14.38
CA ARG A 67 -8.05 -10.18 13.58
C ARG A 67 -7.51 -10.78 12.28
N ILE A 68 -6.56 -10.12 11.63
CA ILE A 68 -5.92 -10.65 10.42
C ILE A 68 -5.06 -11.87 10.75
N ILE A 69 -4.33 -11.84 11.87
CA ILE A 69 -3.49 -12.95 12.34
C ILE A 69 -4.35 -14.17 12.70
N GLU A 70 -5.52 -13.94 13.31
CA GLU A 70 -6.44 -14.98 13.77
C GLU A 70 -7.44 -15.43 12.69
N ALA A 71 -7.42 -14.82 11.49
CA ALA A 71 -8.35 -15.13 10.42
C ALA A 71 -8.20 -16.57 9.92
N SER A 72 -9.33 -17.21 9.57
CA SER A 72 -9.29 -18.56 9.00
C SER A 72 -8.75 -18.55 7.55
N GLU A 73 -8.27 -19.69 7.08
CA GLU A 73 -7.84 -19.84 5.67
C GLU A 73 -8.97 -19.52 4.68
N GLU A 74 -10.21 -19.88 5.02
CA GLU A 74 -11.41 -19.60 4.22
C GLU A 74 -11.68 -18.09 4.11
N GLU A 75 -11.47 -17.33 5.19
CA GLU A 75 -11.57 -15.87 5.19
C GLU A 75 -10.47 -15.25 4.33
N VAL A 76 -9.22 -15.72 4.46
CA VAL A 76 -8.09 -15.25 3.65
C VAL A 76 -8.34 -15.50 2.16
N GLU A 77 -8.83 -16.69 1.79
CA GLU A 77 -9.18 -17.01 0.40
C GLU A 77 -10.28 -16.12 -0.16
N ARG A 78 -11.29 -15.80 0.64
CA ARG A 78 -12.39 -14.92 0.22
C ARG A 78 -11.87 -13.54 -0.21
N TYR A 79 -10.95 -12.98 0.55
CA TYR A 79 -10.36 -11.66 0.27
C TYR A 79 -9.20 -11.72 -0.74
N GLY A 80 -8.61 -12.89 -1.00
CA GLY A 80 -7.51 -13.08 -1.95
C GLY A 80 -7.92 -13.20 -3.42
N LYS A 81 -9.22 -13.36 -3.73
CA LYS A 81 -9.73 -13.62 -5.08
C LYS A 81 -10.08 -12.36 -5.91
N GLU A 82 -9.79 -11.15 -5.40
CA GLU A 82 -10.08 -9.85 -6.06
C GLU A 82 -8.98 -9.26 -6.96
#